data_AF-A0A937Z0T9-F1
#
_entry.id   AF-A0A937Z0T9-F1
#
_cell.length_a   1.000
_cell.length_b   1.000
_cell.length_c   1.000
_cell.angle_alpha   90.00
_cell.angle_beta   90.00
_cell.angle_gamma   90.00
#
_symmetry.space_group_name_H-M   'P 1'
#
loop_
_entity.id
_entity.type
_entity.pdbx_description
1 polymer ?
#
loop_
_entity_poly.entity_id
_entity_poly.type
_entity_poly.pdbx_seq_one_letter_code
_entity_poly.pdbx_strand_id
1 'polypeptide(L)'
;MTTAAPDGPWWPVVEALQQSEKASVLRIGPDAPETALPVLRKLQPRYAVLVLPPHDLDVNLAWRWLATASQVDEDPFVDLWYGVITGATPEDALAFWQRTQAAARDPSVIAPRLLDSLGPNQLDNDRVLVHPQLFWAGWLRGKIEARGMNNGLRGFDDGALDRLSGYGILHFGGHGYPDRIDQGLTAGQLARARLSPSIVFSGACSTGVTHRAFEMVGGQWTQRVYPPDESFCLTMLRQPVVAYLAATHPDHGVPVYQEMEYWLTTGCPLGEAMKHTYDGVVLANGGRALDFPAL
;
A
#
# COMPACT_ATOMS: atom_id res chain seq x y z
N MET A 1 17.36 -1.00 -0.69
CA MET A 1 17.61 -1.88 -1.86
C MET A 1 17.02 -1.24 -3.09
N THR A 2 17.57 -1.52 -4.27
CA THR A 2 17.11 -0.87 -5.50
C THR A 2 17.47 -1.67 -6.75
N THR A 3 16.64 -1.58 -7.78
CA THR A 3 16.96 -2.04 -9.14
C THR A 3 17.61 -0.94 -9.99
N ALA A 4 17.58 0.31 -9.51
CA ALA A 4 18.09 1.46 -10.23
C ALA A 4 19.58 1.33 -10.55
N ALA A 5 19.96 1.80 -11.75
CA ALA A 5 21.35 1.99 -12.13
C ALA A 5 21.93 3.25 -11.46
N PRO A 6 23.20 3.25 -11.03
CA PRO A 6 23.84 4.41 -10.39
C PRO A 6 23.85 5.70 -11.21
N ASP A 7 23.85 5.57 -12.53
CA ASP A 7 23.79 6.64 -13.52
C ASP A 7 22.38 6.85 -14.07
N GLY A 8 21.39 6.14 -13.54
CA GLY A 8 20.00 6.18 -13.98
C GLY A 8 19.16 7.26 -13.30
N PRO A 9 17.99 7.59 -13.88
CA PRO A 9 17.13 8.68 -13.39
C PRO A 9 16.53 8.43 -12.00
N TRP A 10 16.51 7.18 -11.53
CA TRP A 10 16.02 6.80 -10.21
C TRP A 10 17.07 6.88 -9.09
N TRP A 11 18.35 7.03 -9.45
CA TRP A 11 19.42 7.07 -8.45
C TRP A 11 19.34 8.26 -7.48
N PRO A 12 18.92 9.48 -7.88
CA PRO A 12 18.74 10.59 -6.94
C PRO A 12 17.76 10.26 -5.80
N VAL A 13 16.76 9.41 -6.04
CA VAL A 13 15.84 8.93 -4.99
C VAL A 13 16.60 8.04 -4.00
N VAL A 14 17.42 7.12 -4.50
CA VAL A 14 18.28 6.24 -3.69
C VAL A 14 19.23 7.05 -2.82
N GLU A 15 19.90 8.06 -3.39
CA GLU A 15 20.82 8.94 -2.67
C GLU A 15 20.11 9.74 -1.57
N ALA A 16 18.91 10.28 -1.87
CA ALA A 16 18.12 11.00 -0.88
C ALA A 16 17.75 10.12 0.32
N LEU A 17 17.33 8.87 0.10
CA LEU A 17 17.08 7.89 1.17
C LEU A 17 18.36 7.52 1.91
N GLN A 18 19.44 7.23 1.19
CA GLN A 18 20.72 6.86 1.77
C GLN A 18 21.24 7.94 2.73
N GLN A 19 21.17 9.21 2.32
CA GLN A 19 21.63 10.34 3.12
C GLN A 19 20.75 10.59 4.35
N SER A 20 19.42 10.56 4.17
CA SER A 20 18.48 10.83 5.27
C SER A 20 18.46 9.74 6.33
N GLU A 21 18.51 8.47 5.92
CA GLU A 21 18.43 7.32 6.83
C GLU A 21 19.80 6.74 7.22
N LYS A 22 20.90 7.30 6.69
CA LYS A 22 22.26 6.75 6.82
C LYS A 22 22.32 5.26 6.45
N ALA A 23 21.54 4.87 5.44
CA ALA A 23 21.30 3.48 5.09
C ALA A 23 22.42 2.88 4.23
N SER A 24 22.59 1.56 4.31
CA SER A 24 23.37 0.81 3.32
C SER A 24 22.56 0.60 2.04
N VAL A 25 23.18 0.83 0.88
CA VAL A 25 22.55 0.61 -0.42
C VAL A 25 23.00 -0.74 -0.97
N LEU A 26 22.03 -1.57 -1.34
CA LEU A 26 22.22 -2.84 -2.02
C LEU A 26 21.43 -2.82 -3.33
N ARG A 27 22.11 -3.11 -4.44
CA ARG A 27 21.46 -3.30 -5.73
C ARG A 27 21.01 -4.76 -5.86
N ILE A 28 19.79 -4.95 -6.36
CA ILE A 28 19.20 -6.26 -6.62
C ILE A 28 18.72 -6.31 -8.07
N GLY A 29 18.70 -7.50 -8.66
CA GLY A 29 18.01 -7.70 -9.95
C GLY A 29 16.50 -7.71 -9.74
N PRO A 30 15.69 -7.12 -10.65
CA PRO A 30 14.23 -7.15 -10.54
C PRO A 30 13.69 -8.59 -10.53
N ASP A 31 14.34 -9.48 -11.28
CA ASP A 31 13.99 -10.90 -11.36
C ASP A 31 14.83 -11.79 -10.44
N ALA A 32 15.51 -11.23 -9.43
CA ALA A 32 16.36 -12.02 -8.52
C ALA A 32 16.55 -11.36 -7.13
N PRO A 33 15.47 -11.03 -6.39
CA PRO A 33 15.59 -10.45 -5.05
C PRO A 33 16.39 -11.33 -4.07
N GLU A 34 16.38 -12.66 -4.26
CA GLU A 34 17.12 -13.62 -3.43
C GLU A 34 18.64 -13.42 -3.45
N THR A 35 19.17 -12.69 -4.45
CA THR A 35 20.58 -12.27 -4.48
C THR A 35 20.97 -11.39 -3.29
N ALA A 36 19.98 -10.80 -2.61
CA ALA A 36 20.19 -10.03 -1.39
C ALA A 36 20.45 -10.89 -0.15
N LEU A 37 20.06 -12.17 -0.14
CA LEU A 37 20.09 -13.03 1.06
C LEU A 37 21.44 -13.07 1.77
N PRO A 38 22.60 -13.24 1.10
CA PRO A 38 23.89 -13.29 1.79
C PRO A 38 24.19 -11.99 2.56
N VAL A 39 23.77 -10.84 2.02
CA VAL A 39 23.95 -9.54 2.65
C VAL A 39 22.94 -9.35 3.79
N LEU A 40 21.68 -9.72 3.59
CA LEU A 40 20.65 -9.63 4.62
C LEU A 40 20.98 -10.50 5.82
N ARG A 41 21.41 -11.75 5.62
CA ARG A 41 21.84 -12.67 6.68
C ARG A 41 23.01 -12.12 7.50
N LYS A 42 23.92 -11.40 6.84
CA LYS A 42 25.06 -10.77 7.50
C LYS A 42 24.65 -9.52 8.30
N LEU A 43 23.74 -8.71 7.76
CA LEU A 43 23.36 -7.42 8.36
C LEU A 43 22.23 -7.54 9.39
N GLN A 44 21.37 -8.55 9.26
CA GLN A 44 20.12 -8.73 10.01
C GLN A 44 19.36 -7.40 10.23
N PRO A 45 18.99 -6.70 9.15
CA PRO A 45 18.40 -5.38 9.28
C PRO A 45 16.97 -5.48 9.82
N ARG A 46 16.60 -4.60 10.77
CA ARG A 46 15.20 -4.47 11.21
C ARG A 46 14.29 -3.86 10.14
N TYR A 47 14.84 -2.97 9.31
CA TYR A 47 14.10 -2.23 8.28
C TYR A 47 14.79 -2.36 6.93
N ALA A 48 14.01 -2.46 5.86
CA ALA A 48 14.52 -2.27 4.52
C ALA A 48 13.52 -1.53 3.62
N VAL A 49 14.03 -0.64 2.76
CA VAL A 49 13.21 0.07 1.79
C VAL A 49 13.63 -0.34 0.39
N LEU A 50 12.67 -0.71 -0.45
CA LEU A 50 12.90 -0.94 -1.88
C LEU A 50 12.63 0.35 -2.65
N VAL A 51 13.62 0.87 -3.36
CA VAL A 51 13.46 2.00 -4.28
C VAL A 51 13.41 1.45 -5.70
N LEU A 52 12.24 1.48 -6.32
CA LEU A 52 11.97 0.77 -7.57
C LEU A 52 11.29 1.69 -8.60
N PRO A 53 11.72 1.65 -9.88
CA PRO A 53 10.89 2.11 -10.98
C PRO A 53 9.52 1.40 -10.98
N PRO A 54 8.44 2.06 -11.43
CA PRO A 54 7.09 1.50 -11.33
C PRO A 54 6.92 0.23 -12.18
N HIS A 55 7.68 0.06 -13.25
CA HIS A 55 7.63 -1.12 -14.11
C HIS A 55 8.32 -2.36 -13.53
N ASP A 56 9.16 -2.18 -12.50
CA ASP A 56 9.83 -3.27 -11.80
C ASP A 56 8.97 -3.83 -10.66
N LEU A 57 8.01 -3.06 -10.15
CA LEU A 57 7.11 -3.51 -9.08
C LEU A 57 5.88 -4.21 -9.67
N ASP A 58 5.85 -5.53 -9.52
CA ASP A 58 4.66 -6.33 -9.76
C ASP A 58 4.44 -7.39 -8.67
N VAL A 59 3.39 -8.18 -8.84
CA VAL A 59 3.03 -9.26 -7.93
C VAL A 59 4.14 -10.32 -7.78
N ASN A 60 4.89 -10.61 -8.83
CA ASN A 60 5.95 -11.62 -8.80
C ASN A 60 7.14 -11.12 -7.99
N LEU A 61 7.58 -9.87 -8.20
CA LEU A 61 8.59 -9.28 -7.33
C LEU A 61 8.10 -9.21 -5.88
N ALA A 62 6.84 -8.82 -5.63
CA ALA A 62 6.29 -8.72 -4.28
C ALA A 62 6.33 -10.07 -3.53
N TRP A 63 5.87 -11.17 -4.16
CA TRP A 63 5.92 -12.50 -3.55
C TRP A 63 7.33 -13.02 -3.34
N ARG A 64 8.21 -12.86 -4.33
CA ARG A 64 9.61 -13.30 -4.20
C ARG A 64 10.37 -12.49 -3.16
N TRP A 65 10.04 -11.21 -3.03
CA TRP A 65 10.58 -10.36 -1.98
C TRP A 65 10.09 -10.81 -0.60
N LEU A 66 8.79 -11.07 -0.43
CA LEU A 66 8.25 -11.61 0.81
C LEU A 66 8.95 -12.93 1.20
N ALA A 67 9.11 -13.86 0.25
CA ALA A 67 9.83 -15.11 0.45
C ALA A 67 11.30 -14.89 0.82
N THR A 68 11.96 -13.91 0.20
CA THR A 68 13.35 -13.53 0.51
C THR A 68 13.45 -12.95 1.93
N ALA A 69 12.48 -12.13 2.31
CA ALA A 69 12.44 -11.48 3.61
C ALA A 69 12.12 -12.44 4.76
N SER A 70 11.63 -13.65 4.50
CA SER A 70 11.38 -14.73 5.48
C SER A 70 12.47 -15.82 5.47
N GLN A 71 13.62 -15.55 4.87
CA GLN A 71 14.74 -16.49 4.75
C GLN A 71 16.06 -15.90 5.28
N VAL A 72 15.97 -14.77 5.99
CA VAL A 72 17.13 -14.15 6.64
C VAL A 72 17.52 -14.95 7.88
N ASP A 73 16.58 -15.59 8.58
CA ASP A 73 16.89 -16.63 9.55
C ASP A 73 16.24 -17.99 9.20
N GLU A 74 16.14 -18.91 10.18
CA GLU A 74 15.66 -20.28 9.99
C GLU A 74 14.17 -20.44 10.29
N ASP A 75 13.53 -19.45 10.91
CA ASP A 75 12.13 -19.50 11.28
C ASP A 75 11.22 -19.11 10.08
N PRO A 76 9.92 -19.44 10.12
CA PRO A 76 9.02 -19.23 9.00
C PRO A 76 8.46 -17.79 8.90
N PHE A 77 8.87 -16.87 9.78
CA PHE A 77 8.34 -15.52 9.87
C PHE A 77 9.13 -14.55 9.01
N VAL A 78 8.55 -13.37 8.76
CA VAL A 78 9.23 -12.32 7.99
C VAL A 78 10.26 -11.62 8.87
N ASP A 79 11.54 -11.67 8.53
CA ASP A 79 12.63 -11.24 9.40
C ASP A 79 12.82 -9.72 9.52
N LEU A 80 12.20 -8.95 8.62
CA LEU A 80 12.42 -7.52 8.50
C LEU A 80 11.17 -6.76 8.08
N TRP A 81 11.05 -5.52 8.53
CA TRP A 81 9.96 -4.63 8.13
C TRP A 81 10.34 -3.90 6.85
N TYR A 82 9.48 -3.93 5.84
CA TYR A 82 9.80 -3.30 4.57
C TYR A 82 8.67 -2.46 3.99
N GLY A 83 9.06 -1.56 3.10
CA GLY A 83 8.17 -0.75 2.28
C GLY A 83 8.82 -0.41 0.94
N VAL A 84 8.03 0.10 0.01
CA VAL A 84 8.47 0.46 -1.33
C VAL A 84 8.34 1.96 -1.54
N ILE A 85 9.39 2.60 -2.07
CA ILE A 85 9.35 3.96 -2.59
C ILE A 85 9.39 3.87 -4.11
N THR A 86 8.30 4.31 -4.73
CA THR A 86 8.10 4.36 -6.18
C THR A 86 7.20 5.55 -6.53
N GLY A 87 6.94 5.77 -7.82
CA GLY A 87 6.18 6.89 -8.36
C GLY A 87 6.07 6.78 -9.88
N ALA A 88 5.20 7.57 -10.50
CA ALA A 88 5.12 7.60 -11.97
C ALA A 88 6.43 8.12 -12.57
N THR A 89 7.10 9.03 -11.87
CA THR A 89 8.45 9.50 -12.16
C THR A 89 9.33 9.45 -10.89
N PRO A 90 10.66 9.57 -11.03
CA PRO A 90 11.56 9.71 -9.88
C PRO A 90 11.21 10.90 -8.98
N GLU A 91 10.74 12.02 -9.56
CA GLU A 91 10.31 13.20 -8.83
C GLU A 91 9.08 12.93 -7.96
N ASP A 92 8.10 12.21 -8.49
CA ASP A 92 6.92 11.79 -7.72
C ASP A 92 7.33 10.88 -6.55
N ALA A 93 8.26 9.94 -6.77
CA ALA A 93 8.77 9.04 -5.73
C ALA A 93 9.55 9.79 -4.64
N LEU A 94 10.39 10.75 -5.04
CA LEU A 94 11.11 11.62 -4.11
C LEU A 94 10.15 12.49 -3.30
N ALA A 95 9.14 13.07 -3.94
CA ALA A 95 8.12 13.88 -3.27
C ALA A 95 7.33 13.04 -2.26
N PHE A 96 6.96 11.80 -2.60
CA PHE A 96 6.34 10.87 -1.67
C PHE A 96 7.21 10.61 -0.44
N TRP A 97 8.49 10.24 -0.66
CA TRP A 97 9.44 10.02 0.43
C TRP A 97 9.62 11.25 1.33
N GLN A 98 9.71 12.45 0.76
CA GLN A 98 9.83 13.69 1.51
C GLN A 98 8.60 13.95 2.39
N ARG A 99 7.39 13.67 1.90
CA ARG A 99 6.16 13.77 2.71
C ARG A 99 6.14 12.75 3.84
N THR A 100 6.56 11.50 3.57
CA THR A 100 6.71 10.46 4.60
C THR A 100 7.66 10.91 5.71
N GLN A 101 8.83 11.44 5.36
CA GLN A 101 9.78 11.96 6.35
C GLN A 101 9.24 13.15 7.14
N ALA A 102 8.54 14.08 6.47
CA ALA A 102 7.95 15.23 7.14
C ALA A 102 6.92 14.77 8.19
N ALA A 103 6.04 13.83 7.84
CA ALA A 103 5.05 13.27 8.76
C ALA A 103 5.69 12.42 9.88
N ALA A 104 6.80 11.73 9.62
CA ALA A 104 7.54 11.01 10.66
C ALA A 104 8.17 11.96 11.69
N ARG A 105 8.61 13.16 11.26
CA ARG A 105 9.18 14.19 12.13
C ARG A 105 8.11 15.00 12.87
N ASP A 106 6.97 15.22 12.22
CA ASP A 106 5.81 15.91 12.78
C ASP A 106 4.52 15.15 12.45
N PRO A 107 4.12 14.19 13.31
CA PRO A 107 2.88 13.44 13.09
C PRO A 107 1.60 14.30 13.15
N SER A 108 1.67 15.53 13.67
CA SER A 108 0.49 16.40 13.80
C SER A 108 -0.07 16.88 12.46
N VAL A 109 0.70 16.75 11.37
CA VAL A 109 0.24 17.00 10.01
C VAL A 109 -0.85 16.01 9.56
N ILE A 110 -0.93 14.84 10.20
CA ILE A 110 -1.94 13.82 9.94
C ILE A 110 -3.13 14.07 10.86
N ALA A 111 -4.28 14.43 10.29
CA ALA A 111 -5.48 14.66 11.09
C ALA A 111 -5.96 13.35 11.75
N PRO A 112 -6.35 13.35 13.04
CA PRO A 112 -6.86 12.17 13.75
C PRO A 112 -8.33 11.91 13.41
N ARG A 113 -8.62 11.83 12.10
CA ARG A 113 -9.95 11.65 11.54
C ARG A 113 -9.89 10.54 10.50
N LEU A 114 -10.76 9.55 10.66
CA LEU A 114 -10.84 8.36 9.83
C LEU A 114 -12.08 8.43 8.92
N LEU A 115 -11.88 8.18 7.63
CA LEU A 115 -12.95 7.93 6.67
C LEU A 115 -12.82 6.51 6.11
N ASP A 116 -13.84 5.71 6.33
CA ASP A 116 -13.97 4.36 5.78
C ASP A 116 -14.91 4.40 4.57
N SER A 117 -14.33 4.38 3.38
CA SER A 117 -15.03 4.44 2.10
C SER A 117 -15.22 3.05 1.53
N LEU A 118 -16.45 2.54 1.59
CA LEU A 118 -16.79 1.24 1.04
C LEU A 118 -17.56 1.37 -0.27
N GLY A 119 -17.20 0.50 -1.22
CA GLY A 119 -18.03 0.18 -2.38
C GLY A 119 -19.47 -0.16 -1.99
N PRO A 120 -20.38 -0.25 -2.96
CA PRO A 120 -21.82 -0.17 -2.72
C PRO A 120 -22.27 -1.19 -1.68
N ASN A 121 -22.88 -0.67 -0.62
CA ASN A 121 -23.64 -1.49 0.30
C ASN A 121 -25.09 -1.54 -0.21
N GLN A 122 -25.63 -2.74 -0.43
CA GLN A 122 -27.00 -2.99 -0.91
C GLN A 122 -28.07 -2.46 0.06
N LEU A 123 -27.68 -1.96 1.22
CA LEU A 123 -28.51 -1.24 2.18
C LEU A 123 -28.77 0.21 1.70
N ASP A 124 -29.50 0.30 0.58
CA ASP A 124 -30.66 1.17 0.39
C ASP A 124 -30.46 2.69 0.16
N ASN A 125 -29.47 3.13 -0.65
CA ASN A 125 -29.45 4.50 -1.18
C ASN A 125 -28.78 4.66 -2.58
N ASP A 126 -29.35 5.52 -3.41
CA ASP A 126 -28.90 5.86 -4.79
C ASP A 126 -27.66 6.77 -4.86
N ARG A 127 -27.14 7.24 -3.73
CA ARG A 127 -26.13 8.31 -3.65
C ARG A 127 -25.06 8.03 -2.61
N VAL A 128 -23.93 8.74 -2.72
CA VAL A 128 -22.87 8.72 -1.72
C VAL A 128 -23.36 9.30 -0.38
N LEU A 129 -23.27 8.51 0.70
CA LEU A 129 -23.68 8.91 2.05
C LEU A 129 -22.58 8.74 3.08
N VAL A 130 -22.34 9.80 3.87
CA VAL A 130 -21.42 9.78 5.01
C VAL A 130 -22.20 9.61 6.29
N HIS A 131 -21.83 8.64 7.12
CA HIS A 131 -22.50 8.29 8.37
C HIS A 131 -21.50 8.28 9.53
N PRO A 132 -21.95 8.64 10.75
CA PRO A 132 -21.05 8.90 11.90
C PRO A 132 -20.55 7.63 12.62
N GLN A 133 -20.82 6.44 12.10
CA GLN A 133 -20.48 5.18 12.77
C GLN A 133 -19.79 4.24 11.79
N LEU A 134 -18.71 3.61 12.25
CA LEU A 134 -18.11 2.46 11.59
C LEU A 134 -18.74 1.19 12.16
N PHE A 135 -19.18 0.28 11.30
CA PHE A 135 -19.82 -0.96 11.76
C PHE A 135 -18.84 -1.90 12.48
N TRP A 136 -17.56 -1.86 12.12
CA TRP A 136 -16.51 -2.74 12.67
C TRP A 136 -15.70 -2.10 13.81
N ALA A 137 -15.65 -0.76 13.90
CA ALA A 137 -14.75 -0.05 14.81
C ALA A 137 -15.46 0.67 15.96
N GLY A 138 -16.42 0.01 16.62
CA GLY A 138 -17.17 0.60 17.73
C GLY A 138 -16.28 1.10 18.88
N TRP A 139 -15.11 0.49 19.07
CA TRP A 139 -14.12 0.83 20.08
C TRP A 139 -13.40 2.18 19.84
N LEU A 140 -13.48 2.74 18.63
CA LEU A 140 -12.95 4.07 18.30
C LEU A 140 -13.85 5.21 18.76
N ARG A 141 -15.09 4.92 19.19
CA ARG A 141 -16.05 5.94 19.62
C ARG A 141 -15.48 6.81 20.73
N GLY A 142 -15.41 8.12 20.47
CA GLY A 142 -14.88 9.11 21.42
C GLY A 142 -13.36 9.19 21.49
N LYS A 143 -12.62 8.36 20.74
CA LYS A 143 -11.15 8.42 20.62
C LYS A 143 -10.70 9.21 19.40
N ILE A 144 -11.34 8.97 18.26
CA ILE A 144 -11.11 9.70 17.01
C ILE A 144 -12.45 9.99 16.33
N GLU A 145 -12.48 11.00 15.46
CA GLU A 145 -13.64 11.16 14.57
C GLU A 145 -13.55 10.11 13.47
N ALA A 146 -14.50 9.17 13.45
CA ALA A 146 -14.56 8.12 12.46
C ALA A 146 -15.90 8.18 11.70
N ARG A 147 -15.84 8.17 10.38
CA ARG A 147 -17.02 8.18 9.52
C ARG A 147 -16.96 7.07 8.49
N GLY A 148 -18.11 6.45 8.24
CA GLY A 148 -18.29 5.58 7.08
C GLY A 148 -18.80 6.38 5.90
N MET A 149 -18.42 5.98 4.70
CA MET A 149 -18.94 6.48 3.44
C MET A 149 -19.34 5.29 2.56
N ASN A 150 -20.60 5.27 2.14
CA ASN A 150 -21.13 4.30 1.18
C ASN A 150 -21.27 4.99 -0.17
N ASN A 151 -20.74 4.39 -1.23
CA ASN A 151 -20.77 4.97 -2.57
C ASN A 151 -22.13 4.86 -3.28
N GLY A 152 -23.08 4.09 -2.73
CA GLY A 152 -24.42 3.91 -3.31
C GLY A 152 -24.42 3.14 -4.65
N LEU A 153 -25.60 2.79 -5.15
CA LEU A 153 -25.73 1.95 -6.36
C LEU A 153 -25.30 2.63 -7.67
N ARG A 154 -25.20 3.97 -7.69
CA ARG A 154 -24.74 4.74 -8.85
C ARG A 154 -23.22 4.95 -8.86
N GLY A 155 -22.54 4.44 -7.85
CA GLY A 155 -21.11 4.59 -7.67
C GLY A 155 -20.69 5.99 -7.20
N PHE A 156 -19.38 6.15 -7.02
CA PHE A 156 -18.76 7.38 -6.57
C PHE A 156 -18.88 8.50 -7.60
N ASP A 157 -19.57 9.60 -7.26
CA ASP A 157 -19.72 10.77 -8.12
C ASP A 157 -18.65 11.86 -7.84
N ASP A 158 -18.36 12.68 -8.84
CA ASP A 158 -17.37 13.77 -8.73
C ASP A 158 -17.75 14.83 -7.67
N GLY A 159 -19.05 14.97 -7.35
CA GLY A 159 -19.53 15.84 -6.29
C GLY A 159 -19.18 15.36 -4.87
N ALA A 160 -18.73 14.11 -4.74
CA ALA A 160 -18.25 13.54 -3.48
C ALA A 160 -16.73 13.67 -3.27
N LEU A 161 -15.95 14.13 -4.26
CA LEU A 161 -14.49 14.18 -4.16
C LEU A 161 -13.98 15.02 -2.98
N ASP A 162 -14.61 16.17 -2.73
CA ASP A 162 -14.23 17.04 -1.61
C ASP A 162 -14.54 16.42 -0.24
N ARG A 163 -15.37 15.36 -0.18
CA ARG A 163 -15.67 14.66 1.08
C ARG A 163 -14.52 13.81 1.59
N LEU A 164 -13.50 13.55 0.76
CA LEU A 164 -12.27 12.87 1.15
C LEU A 164 -11.30 13.79 1.91
N SER A 165 -11.53 15.10 1.85
CA SER A 165 -10.64 16.09 2.46
C SER A 165 -10.80 16.17 3.98
N GLY A 166 -9.71 16.51 4.66
CA GLY A 166 -9.68 16.72 6.11
C GLY A 166 -9.61 15.43 6.93
N TYR A 167 -9.38 14.28 6.31
CA TYR A 167 -9.13 13.00 6.98
C TYR A 167 -7.66 12.63 6.86
N GLY A 168 -7.04 12.26 7.98
CA GLY A 168 -5.65 11.80 8.00
C GLY A 168 -5.54 10.27 7.94
N ILE A 169 -6.64 9.55 8.11
CA ILE A 169 -6.72 8.10 7.91
C ILE A 169 -7.84 7.84 6.91
N LEU A 170 -7.49 7.19 5.80
CA LEU A 170 -8.43 6.82 4.77
C LEU A 170 -8.40 5.30 4.60
N HIS A 171 -9.58 4.69 4.61
CA HIS A 171 -9.76 3.32 4.17
C HIS A 171 -10.59 3.27 2.89
N PHE A 172 -10.18 2.47 1.92
CA PHE A 172 -10.94 2.21 0.69
C PHE A 172 -11.20 0.71 0.53
N GLY A 173 -12.46 0.30 0.54
CA GLY A 173 -12.88 -1.07 0.29
C GLY A 173 -13.79 -1.20 -0.93
N GLY A 174 -13.84 -2.40 -1.51
CA GLY A 174 -14.64 -2.72 -2.71
C GLY A 174 -13.89 -3.65 -3.66
N HIS A 175 -14.47 -3.92 -4.83
CA HIS A 175 -13.78 -4.68 -5.87
C HIS A 175 -12.74 -3.79 -6.56
N GLY A 176 -11.46 -4.00 -6.26
CA GLY A 176 -10.38 -3.20 -6.82
C GLY A 176 -9.85 -3.72 -8.15
N TYR A 177 -9.38 -2.77 -8.96
CA TYR A 177 -8.65 -2.95 -10.21
C TYR A 177 -7.43 -2.02 -10.20
N PRO A 178 -6.41 -2.28 -11.04
CA PRO A 178 -5.24 -1.41 -11.13
C PRO A 178 -5.55 0.07 -11.44
N ASP A 179 -6.70 0.37 -12.05
CA ASP A 179 -7.12 1.71 -12.47
C ASP A 179 -8.30 2.30 -11.69
N ARG A 180 -8.97 1.52 -10.82
CA ARG A 180 -10.17 1.96 -10.08
C ARG A 180 -10.57 1.02 -8.96
N ILE A 181 -11.50 1.48 -8.12
CA ILE A 181 -12.35 0.66 -7.28
C ILE A 181 -13.73 0.63 -7.92
N ASP A 182 -14.31 -0.55 -8.14
CA ASP A 182 -15.62 -0.70 -8.75
C ASP A 182 -16.69 0.04 -7.95
N GLN A 183 -17.50 0.84 -8.65
CA GLN A 183 -18.47 1.75 -8.05
C GLN A 183 -17.86 2.66 -6.95
N GLY A 184 -16.54 2.81 -6.94
CA GLY A 184 -15.75 3.65 -6.06
C GLY A 184 -14.95 4.67 -6.86
N LEU A 185 -13.81 5.07 -6.33
CA LEU A 185 -12.92 6.01 -7.00
C LEU A 185 -12.21 5.37 -8.19
N THR A 186 -12.21 6.07 -9.32
CA THR A 186 -11.29 5.81 -10.44
C THR A 186 -9.97 6.56 -10.24
N ALA A 187 -8.89 6.15 -10.93
CA ALA A 187 -7.64 6.91 -10.97
C ALA A 187 -7.87 8.36 -11.46
N GLY A 188 -8.67 8.55 -12.51
CA GLY A 188 -9.00 9.88 -13.03
C GLY A 188 -9.73 10.77 -12.00
N GLN A 189 -10.62 10.20 -11.20
CA GLN A 189 -11.28 10.90 -10.09
C GLN A 189 -10.32 11.20 -8.95
N LEU A 190 -9.50 10.24 -8.55
CA LEU A 190 -8.48 10.40 -7.52
C LEU A 190 -7.50 11.52 -7.87
N ALA A 191 -7.11 11.66 -9.14
CA ALA A 191 -6.25 12.74 -9.62
C ALA A 191 -6.85 14.14 -9.38
N ARG A 192 -8.18 14.25 -9.30
CA ARG A 192 -8.92 15.49 -9.03
C ARG A 192 -9.33 15.65 -7.56
N ALA A 193 -9.19 14.60 -6.76
CA ALA A 193 -9.54 14.62 -5.35
C ALA A 193 -8.62 15.56 -4.55
N ARG A 194 -9.13 16.07 -3.43
CA ARG A 194 -8.39 16.95 -2.51
C ARG A 194 -8.12 16.25 -1.20
N LEU A 195 -7.17 15.31 -1.22
CA LEU A 195 -6.77 14.62 0.01
C LEU A 195 -6.00 15.58 0.93
N SER A 196 -6.07 15.33 2.23
CA SER A 196 -5.16 15.92 3.21
C SER A 196 -3.96 15.00 3.39
N PRO A 197 -2.88 15.43 4.07
CA PRO A 197 -1.84 14.51 4.50
C PRO A 197 -2.44 13.31 5.23
N SER A 198 -2.26 12.11 4.68
CA SER A 198 -2.99 10.93 5.14
C SER A 198 -2.20 9.65 5.01
N ILE A 199 -2.55 8.69 5.86
CA ILE A 199 -2.20 7.28 5.73
C ILE A 199 -3.40 6.58 5.09
N VAL A 200 -3.17 5.85 4.01
CA VAL A 200 -4.21 5.21 3.23
C VAL A 200 -4.10 3.69 3.33
N PHE A 201 -5.19 3.05 3.71
CA PHE A 201 -5.38 1.61 3.77
C PHE A 201 -6.34 1.19 2.66
N SER A 202 -5.88 0.45 1.67
CA SER A 202 -6.73 -0.04 0.57
C SER A 202 -6.98 -1.54 0.70
N GLY A 203 -8.22 -1.89 1.01
CA GLY A 203 -8.73 -3.27 0.95
C GLY A 203 -9.18 -3.66 -0.45
N ALA A 204 -9.22 -2.70 -1.38
CA ALA A 204 -9.55 -2.97 -2.77
C ALA A 204 -8.39 -3.67 -3.49
N CYS A 205 -8.67 -4.86 -4.02
CA CYS A 205 -7.73 -5.71 -4.77
C CYS A 205 -6.94 -4.93 -5.83
N SER A 206 -5.67 -5.29 -6.05
CA SER A 206 -4.85 -4.78 -7.16
C SER A 206 -4.66 -3.25 -7.25
N THR A 207 -5.13 -2.46 -6.29
CA THR A 207 -4.97 -0.99 -6.26
C THR A 207 -3.55 -0.54 -5.91
N GLY A 208 -2.66 -1.49 -5.56
CA GLY A 208 -1.22 -1.29 -5.41
C GLY A 208 -0.43 -1.57 -6.69
N VAL A 209 -1.06 -2.02 -7.77
CA VAL A 209 -0.38 -2.26 -9.06
C VAL A 209 0.08 -0.94 -9.67
N THR A 210 1.37 -0.85 -9.97
CA THR A 210 2.02 0.34 -10.55
C THR A 210 2.12 0.29 -12.06
N HIS A 211 2.24 -0.89 -12.67
CA HIS A 211 2.45 -1.02 -14.11
C HIS A 211 1.93 -2.34 -14.68
N ARG A 212 2.46 -3.49 -14.26
CA ARG A 212 2.02 -4.81 -14.76
C ARG A 212 1.02 -5.46 -13.82
N ALA A 213 -0.10 -5.91 -14.35
CA ALA A 213 -1.04 -6.78 -13.66
C ALA A 213 -1.16 -8.13 -14.37
N PHE A 214 -1.51 -9.16 -13.60
CA PHE A 214 -1.79 -10.50 -14.10
C PHE A 214 -3.24 -10.82 -13.78
N GLU A 215 -4.02 -11.09 -14.82
CA GLU A 215 -5.47 -11.27 -14.75
C GLU A 215 -5.85 -12.63 -15.33
N MET A 216 -6.77 -13.34 -14.67
CA MET A 216 -7.29 -14.60 -15.17
C MET A 216 -8.52 -14.35 -16.05
N VAL A 217 -8.38 -14.56 -17.36
CA VAL A 217 -9.44 -14.38 -18.35
C VAL A 217 -9.74 -15.73 -18.99
N GLY A 218 -10.97 -16.22 -18.82
CA GLY A 218 -11.38 -17.52 -19.38
C GLY A 218 -10.55 -18.71 -18.88
N GLY A 219 -10.00 -18.63 -17.66
CA GLY A 219 -9.12 -19.65 -17.07
C GLY A 219 -7.66 -19.60 -17.52
N GLN A 220 -7.28 -18.58 -18.30
CA GLN A 220 -5.88 -18.34 -18.70
C GLN A 220 -5.34 -17.07 -18.05
N TRP A 221 -4.10 -17.10 -17.59
CA TRP A 221 -3.40 -15.92 -17.12
C TRP A 221 -3.03 -15.04 -18.30
N THR A 222 -3.37 -13.77 -18.20
CA THR A 222 -3.05 -12.73 -19.17
C THR A 222 -2.32 -11.61 -18.45
N GLN A 223 -1.25 -11.10 -19.07
CA GLN A 223 -0.55 -9.93 -18.56
C GLN A 223 -1.16 -8.69 -19.21
N ARG A 224 -1.46 -7.68 -18.39
CA ARG A 224 -1.87 -6.36 -18.84
C ARG A 224 -0.92 -5.29 -18.30
N VAL A 225 -0.62 -4.31 -19.15
CA VAL A 225 0.16 -3.13 -18.78
C VAL A 225 -0.77 -1.95 -18.60
N TYR A 226 -0.56 -1.20 -17.53
CA TYR A 226 -1.27 0.02 -17.17
C TYR A 226 -0.32 1.20 -17.28
N PRO A 227 -0.64 2.20 -18.14
CA PRO A 227 0.09 3.46 -18.19
C PRO A 227 0.11 4.16 -16.83
N PRO A 228 1.16 4.95 -16.51
CA PRO A 228 1.27 5.61 -15.22
C PRO A 228 0.10 6.53 -14.84
N ASP A 229 -0.55 7.15 -15.83
CA ASP A 229 -1.73 8.01 -15.67
C ASP A 229 -3.05 7.25 -15.48
N GLU A 230 -3.07 5.95 -15.81
CA GLU A 230 -4.19 5.05 -15.54
C GLU A 230 -4.02 4.30 -14.20
N SER A 231 -2.80 4.18 -13.66
CA SER A 231 -2.57 3.48 -12.39
C SER A 231 -3.16 4.24 -11.20
N PHE A 232 -4.07 3.56 -10.50
CA PHE A 232 -4.64 4.04 -9.24
C PHE A 232 -3.55 4.23 -8.18
N CYS A 233 -2.62 3.27 -8.09
CA CYS A 233 -1.48 3.32 -7.16
C CYS A 233 -0.63 4.57 -7.38
N LEU A 234 -0.17 4.77 -8.62
CA LEU A 234 0.71 5.90 -8.93
C LEU A 234 -0.02 7.24 -8.79
N THR A 235 -1.31 7.29 -9.11
CA THR A 235 -2.14 8.46 -8.85
C THR A 235 -2.27 8.76 -7.35
N MET A 236 -2.47 7.74 -6.52
CA MET A 236 -2.50 7.86 -5.05
C MET A 236 -1.19 8.40 -4.49
N LEU A 237 -0.05 7.91 -4.98
CA LEU A 237 1.28 8.36 -4.53
C LEU A 237 1.60 9.80 -4.91
N ARG A 238 0.87 10.42 -5.85
CA ARG A 238 0.98 11.85 -6.18
C ARG A 238 0.12 12.75 -5.28
N GLN A 239 -0.90 12.19 -4.63
CA GLN A 239 -1.68 12.88 -3.62
C GLN A 239 -0.82 13.16 -2.37
N PRO A 240 -1.24 14.04 -1.44
CA PRO A 240 -0.51 14.31 -0.20
C PRO A 240 -0.44 13.13 0.79
N VAL A 241 -0.67 11.90 0.33
CA VAL A 241 -0.48 10.66 1.09
C VAL A 241 0.97 10.54 1.56
N VAL A 242 1.14 10.06 2.79
CA VAL A 242 2.44 9.86 3.45
C VAL A 242 2.79 8.38 3.60
N ALA A 243 1.79 7.50 3.51
CA ALA A 243 1.94 6.05 3.44
C ALA A 243 0.70 5.43 2.79
N TYR A 244 0.91 4.36 2.01
CA TYR A 244 -0.15 3.67 1.28
C TYR A 244 0.04 2.16 1.40
N LEU A 245 -0.93 1.49 2.02
CA LEU A 245 -1.01 0.03 2.11
C LEU A 245 -2.02 -0.45 1.07
N ALA A 246 -1.57 -1.23 0.10
CA ALA A 246 -2.40 -1.75 -0.97
C ALA A 246 -1.79 -3.02 -1.57
N ALA A 247 -2.64 -3.89 -2.09
CA ALA A 247 -2.20 -5.12 -2.72
C ALA A 247 -1.91 -4.96 -4.22
N THR A 248 -0.88 -5.66 -4.69
CA THR A 248 -0.58 -5.88 -6.11
C THR A 248 -1.36 -7.07 -6.69
N HIS A 249 -2.16 -7.77 -5.88
CA HIS A 249 -2.88 -8.99 -6.24
C HIS A 249 -4.34 -8.96 -5.75
N PRO A 250 -5.19 -9.91 -6.22
CA PRO A 250 -6.53 -10.12 -5.67
C PRO A 250 -6.51 -10.66 -4.24
N ASP A 251 -7.52 -10.33 -3.43
CA ASP A 251 -7.77 -10.86 -2.07
C ASP A 251 -7.04 -10.17 -0.91
N HIS A 252 -7.20 -8.83 -0.81
CA HIS A 252 -6.65 -8.01 0.29
C HIS A 252 -7.71 -7.40 1.22
N GLY A 253 -8.99 -7.74 1.01
CA GLY A 253 -10.12 -7.02 1.63
C GLY A 253 -10.18 -7.13 3.16
N VAL A 254 -10.08 -8.35 3.70
CA VAL A 254 -10.15 -8.57 5.15
C VAL A 254 -8.83 -8.25 5.87
N PRO A 255 -7.65 -8.63 5.35
CA PRO A 255 -6.37 -8.36 6.02
C PRO A 255 -6.12 -6.88 6.31
N VAL A 256 -6.48 -5.96 5.39
CA VAL A 256 -6.19 -4.54 5.58
C VAL A 256 -6.88 -3.93 6.81
N TYR A 257 -8.07 -4.43 7.18
CA TYR A 257 -8.76 -3.97 8.38
C TYR A 257 -8.02 -4.39 9.64
N GLN A 258 -7.44 -5.59 9.64
CA GLN A 258 -6.63 -6.11 10.75
C GLN A 258 -5.35 -5.29 10.89
N GLU A 259 -4.70 -4.96 9.77
CA GLU A 259 -3.50 -4.10 9.74
C GLU A 259 -3.80 -2.71 10.29
N MET A 260 -4.89 -2.10 9.82
CA MET A 260 -5.34 -0.77 10.27
C MET A 260 -5.74 -0.80 11.76
N GLU A 261 -6.51 -1.80 12.21
CA GLU A 261 -6.91 -1.93 13.60
C GLU A 261 -5.70 -2.14 14.53
N TYR A 262 -4.79 -3.04 14.14
CA TYR A 262 -3.55 -3.27 14.89
C TYR A 262 -2.71 -1.98 14.98
N TRP A 263 -2.56 -1.27 13.87
CA TRP A 263 -1.85 0.00 13.84
C TRP A 263 -2.51 1.06 14.73
N LEU A 264 -3.83 1.24 14.63
CA LEU A 264 -4.59 2.21 15.44
C LEU A 264 -4.56 1.92 16.94
N THR A 265 -4.46 0.64 17.32
CA THR A 265 -4.44 0.22 18.74
C THR A 265 -3.05 0.27 19.35
N THR A 266 -1.99 0.06 18.57
CA THR A 266 -0.62 -0.05 19.07
C THR A 266 0.25 1.17 18.79
N GLY A 267 -0.05 1.93 17.74
CA GLY A 267 0.82 3.01 17.25
C GLY A 267 2.16 2.51 16.68
N CYS A 268 2.25 1.23 16.30
CA CYS A 268 3.47 0.64 15.76
C CYS A 268 3.85 1.25 14.40
N PRO A 269 5.10 1.07 13.92
CA PRO A 269 5.46 1.35 12.55
C PRO A 269 4.62 0.50 11.56
N LEU A 270 4.26 1.06 10.40
CA LEU A 270 3.39 0.35 9.44
C LEU A 270 3.96 -1.00 8.97
N GLY A 271 5.28 -1.12 8.85
CA GLY A 271 5.91 -2.41 8.51
C GLY A 271 5.75 -3.48 9.61
N GLU A 272 5.57 -3.08 10.87
CA GLU A 272 5.23 -3.99 11.97
C GLU A 272 3.77 -4.44 11.87
N ALA A 273 2.85 -3.54 11.50
CA ALA A 273 1.45 -3.89 11.25
C ALA A 273 1.31 -4.91 10.11
N MET A 274 2.06 -4.73 9.02
CA MET A 274 2.13 -5.74 7.94
C MET A 274 2.70 -7.07 8.42
N LYS A 275 3.81 -7.03 9.18
CA LYS A 275 4.41 -8.25 9.73
C LYS A 275 3.42 -9.00 10.63
N HIS A 276 2.64 -8.30 11.45
CA HIS A 276 1.63 -8.92 12.31
C HIS A 276 0.65 -9.78 11.51
N THR A 277 0.19 -9.29 10.36
CA THR A 277 -0.67 -10.06 9.44
C THR A 277 0.07 -11.29 8.88
N TYR A 278 1.30 -11.14 8.39
CA TYR A 278 2.08 -12.25 7.87
C TYR A 278 2.33 -13.34 8.93
N ASP A 279 2.71 -12.94 10.14
CA ASP A 279 2.89 -13.86 11.27
C ASP A 279 1.59 -14.60 11.58
N GLY A 280 0.45 -13.90 11.55
CA GLY A 280 -0.87 -14.50 11.73
C GLY A 280 -1.17 -15.60 10.71
N VAL A 281 -0.82 -15.38 9.44
CA VAL A 281 -0.98 -16.38 8.38
C VAL A 281 -0.06 -17.59 8.62
N VAL A 282 1.20 -17.38 9.00
CA VAL A 282 2.15 -18.45 9.31
C VAL A 282 1.68 -19.28 10.51
N LEU A 283 1.19 -18.63 11.56
CA LEU A 283 0.62 -19.29 12.75
C LEU A 283 -0.63 -20.10 12.39
N ALA A 284 -1.52 -19.53 11.57
CA ALA A 284 -2.70 -20.24 11.06
C ALA A 284 -2.32 -21.45 10.18
N ASN A 285 -1.18 -21.39 9.50
CA ASN A 285 -0.57 -22.50 8.76
C ASN A 285 0.24 -23.47 9.64
N GLY A 286 0.01 -23.46 10.96
CA GLY A 286 0.66 -24.38 11.90
C GLY A 286 2.15 -24.09 12.13
N GLY A 287 2.58 -22.84 11.97
CA GLY A 287 3.97 -22.43 12.16
C GLY A 287 4.89 -22.93 11.05
N ARG A 288 4.38 -23.02 9.82
CA ARG A 288 5.15 -23.46 8.65
C ARG A 288 5.24 -22.34 7.64
N ALA A 289 6.41 -22.24 6.99
CA ALA A 289 6.62 -21.31 5.89
C ALA A 289 5.57 -21.52 4.79
N LEU A 290 5.16 -20.42 4.18
CA LEU A 290 4.23 -20.43 3.05
C LEU A 290 5.00 -20.78 1.78
N ASP A 291 4.39 -21.63 0.94
CA ASP A 291 4.87 -21.87 -0.41
C ASP A 291 4.21 -20.86 -1.35
N PHE A 292 5.01 -20.03 -2.01
CA PHE A 292 4.53 -19.02 -2.94
C PHE A 292 4.75 -19.51 -4.37
N PRO A 293 3.72 -20.01 -5.06
CA PRO A 293 3.86 -20.36 -6.47
C PRO A 293 4.12 -19.09 -7.28
N ALA A 294 5.18 -19.07 -8.08
CA ALA A 294 5.41 -18.00 -9.04
C ALA A 294 4.32 -18.05 -10.13
N LEU A 295 3.76 -16.88 -10.51
CA LEU A 295 2.78 -16.72 -11.57
C LEU A 295 3.44 -16.50 -12.93
#